data_AF-A0A075MNK8-F1
#
_entry.id   AF-A0A075MNK8-F1
#
_cell.length_a   1.000
_cell.length_b   1.000
_cell.length_c   1.000
_cell.angle_alpha   90.00
_cell.angle_beta   90.00
_cell.angle_gamma   90.00
#
_symmetry.space_group_name_H-M   'P 1'
#
loop_
_entity.id
_entity.type
_entity.pdbx_description
1 polymer ?
#
loop_
_entity_poly.entity_id
_entity_poly.type
_entity_poly.pdbx_seq_one_letter_code
_entity_poly.pdbx_strand_id
1 'polypeptide(L)'
;MSRSFRYDLEPAYEPMLTPMERLLEQKVSILCVAEGISRVEMSPIQRLFLTHYRCSTCKLLPLYRLDLSHIKRARCGRCGHLVSFTSAGKYGKMRKKLALMLWQARCEGGI
;
A
#
# COMPACT_ATOMS: atom_id res chain seq x y z
N MET A 1 2.23 -27.59 -44.50
CA MET A 1 0.97 -27.30 -43.80
C MET A 1 1.32 -26.61 -42.48
N SER A 2 1.35 -25.28 -42.52
CA SER A 2 1.76 -24.43 -41.40
C SER A 2 0.58 -24.23 -40.45
N ARG A 3 0.68 -24.73 -39.21
CA ARG A 3 -0.28 -24.44 -38.15
C ARG A 3 0.02 -23.04 -37.60
N SER A 4 -0.74 -22.04 -38.04
CA SER A 4 -0.82 -20.75 -37.34
C SER A 4 -1.41 -21.00 -35.95
N PHE A 5 -0.56 -21.00 -34.93
CA PHE A 5 -0.97 -20.75 -33.56
C PHE A 5 -1.41 -19.29 -33.48
N ARG A 6 -2.72 -19.07 -33.46
CA ARG A 6 -3.27 -17.79 -33.00
C ARG A 6 -3.00 -17.76 -31.49
N TYR A 7 -2.11 -16.88 -31.06
CA TYR A 7 -2.13 -16.42 -29.68
C TYR A 7 -3.35 -15.52 -29.57
N ASP A 8 -4.46 -16.08 -29.12
CA ASP A 8 -5.60 -15.30 -28.68
C ASP A 8 -5.09 -14.39 -27.55
N LEU A 9 -5.05 -13.09 -27.86
CA LEU A 9 -4.69 -12.02 -26.94
C LEU A 9 -5.82 -11.94 -25.92
N GLU A 10 -5.75 -12.74 -24.85
CA GLU A 10 -6.70 -12.61 -23.75
C GLU A 10 -6.61 -11.18 -23.20
N PRO A 11 -7.72 -10.43 -23.15
CA PRO A 11 -7.72 -9.12 -22.53
C PRO A 11 -7.33 -9.30 -21.07
N ALA A 12 -6.19 -8.73 -20.69
CA ALA A 12 -5.72 -8.68 -19.31
C ALA A 12 -6.90 -8.21 -18.44
N TYR A 13 -7.43 -9.11 -17.61
CA TYR A 13 -8.36 -8.78 -16.56
C TYR A 13 -7.66 -7.74 -15.69
N GLU A 14 -8.01 -6.46 -15.81
CA GLU A 14 -7.62 -5.46 -14.83
C GLU A 14 -8.42 -5.77 -13.56
N PRO A 15 -7.79 -6.18 -12.45
CA PRO A 15 -8.51 -6.38 -11.21
C PRO A 15 -9.19 -5.08 -10.84
N MET A 16 -10.52 -5.09 -10.70
CA MET A 16 -11.23 -3.95 -10.13
C MET A 16 -10.67 -3.67 -8.73
N LEU A 17 -9.79 -2.69 -8.63
CA LEU A 17 -9.15 -2.31 -7.37
C LEU A 17 -10.25 -1.87 -6.39
N THR A 18 -10.20 -2.43 -5.18
CA THR A 18 -11.09 -2.00 -4.10
C THR A 18 -10.94 -0.50 -3.85
N PRO A 19 -11.96 0.21 -3.33
CA PRO A 19 -11.84 1.64 -3.04
C PRO A 19 -10.61 1.99 -2.19
N MET A 20 -10.26 1.13 -1.22
CA MET A 20 -9.09 1.31 -0.36
C MET A 20 -7.76 1.10 -1.08
N GLU A 21 -7.70 0.18 -2.04
CA GLU A 21 -6.51 0.00 -2.89
C GLU A 21 -6.33 1.19 -3.83
N ARG A 22 -7.41 1.71 -4.43
CA ARG A 22 -7.35 2.93 -5.23
C ARG A 22 -6.87 4.13 -4.41
N LEU A 23 -7.38 4.28 -3.20
CA LEU A 23 -6.93 5.33 -2.28
C LEU A 23 -5.45 5.18 -1.92
N LEU A 24 -5.00 3.95 -1.61
CA LEU A 24 -3.59 3.66 -1.36
C LEU A 24 -2.72 4.08 -2.54
N GLU A 25 -3.09 3.68 -3.77
CA GLU A 25 -2.34 4.02 -4.97
C GLU A 25 -2.31 5.53 -5.26
N GLN A 26 -3.43 6.21 -5.04
CA GLN A 26 -3.52 7.67 -5.17
C GLN A 26 -2.58 8.37 -4.17
N LYS A 27 -2.60 7.98 -2.90
CA LYS A 27 -1.74 8.59 -1.86
C LYS A 27 -0.27 8.27 -2.07
N VAL A 28 0.07 7.07 -2.58
CA VAL A 28 1.44 6.73 -2.99
C VAL A 28 1.93 7.66 -4.09
N SER A 29 1.13 7.87 -5.15
CA SER A 29 1.52 8.76 -6.24
C SER A 29 1.76 10.20 -5.77
N ILE A 30 0.88 10.73 -4.92
CA ILE A 30 1.06 12.07 -4.30
C ILE A 30 2.36 12.13 -3.50
N LEU A 31 2.62 11.12 -2.66
CA LEU A 31 3.81 11.08 -1.82
C LEU A 31 5.10 10.96 -2.64
N CYS A 32 5.11 10.12 -3.68
CA CYS A 32 6.25 9.96 -4.58
C CYS A 32 6.62 11.30 -5.25
N VAL A 33 5.61 12.06 -5.74
CA VAL A 33 5.83 13.39 -6.32
C VAL A 33 6.39 14.36 -5.29
N ALA A 34 5.81 14.39 -4.08
CA ALA A 34 6.26 15.29 -3.00
C ALA A 34 7.69 15.01 -2.52
N GLU A 35 8.15 13.77 -2.59
CA GLU A 35 9.51 13.36 -2.21
C GLU A 35 10.49 13.35 -3.39
N GLY A 36 10.06 13.73 -4.60
CA GLY A 36 10.90 13.72 -5.80
C GLY A 36 11.33 12.32 -6.27
N ILE A 37 10.52 11.29 -5.98
CA ILE A 37 10.82 9.88 -6.29
C ILE A 37 9.98 9.41 -7.47
N SER A 38 10.64 8.84 -8.49
CA SER A 38 9.96 8.17 -9.60
C SER A 38 9.37 6.83 -9.13
N ARG A 39 8.04 6.76 -9.09
CA ARG A 39 7.31 5.52 -8.74
C ARG A 39 7.58 4.39 -9.75
N VAL A 40 7.77 4.74 -11.02
CA VAL A 40 8.03 3.78 -12.11
C VAL A 40 9.36 3.07 -11.88
N GLU A 41 10.38 3.80 -11.41
CA GLU A 41 11.71 3.27 -11.09
C GLU A 41 11.75 2.42 -9.82
N MET A 42 10.72 2.49 -8.97
CA MET A 42 10.65 1.62 -7.80
C MET A 42 10.42 0.17 -8.23
N SER A 43 11.30 -0.72 -7.80
CA SER A 43 11.10 -2.16 -8.00
C SER A 43 9.87 -2.67 -7.25
N PRO A 44 9.26 -3.80 -7.67
CA PRO A 44 8.06 -4.33 -7.01
C PRO A 44 8.22 -4.51 -5.51
N ILE A 45 9.39 -4.97 -5.05
CA ILE A 45 9.66 -5.16 -3.62
C ILE A 45 9.77 -3.84 -2.85
N GLN A 46 10.31 -2.79 -3.48
CA GLN A 46 10.36 -1.45 -2.86
C GLN A 46 8.96 -0.86 -2.71
N ARG A 47 8.09 -1.04 -3.71
CA ARG A 47 6.69 -0.62 -3.63
C ARG A 47 5.99 -1.33 -2.49
N LEU A 48 6.20 -2.65 -2.35
CA LEU A 48 5.65 -3.46 -1.28
C LEU A 48 6.15 -2.99 0.10
N PHE A 49 7.42 -2.63 0.25
CA PHE A 49 7.93 -1.99 1.47
C PHE A 49 7.32 -0.62 1.73
N LEU A 50 6.94 0.15 0.71
CA LEU A 50 6.30 1.44 0.92
C LEU A 50 4.83 1.27 1.33
N THR A 51 4.13 0.29 0.77
CA THR A 51 2.66 0.17 0.86
C THR A 51 2.15 -0.84 1.88
N HIS A 52 3.03 -1.65 2.48
CA HIS A 52 2.65 -2.70 3.43
C HIS A 52 3.35 -2.56 4.79
N TYR A 53 2.71 -3.11 5.82
CA TYR A 53 3.28 -3.34 7.14
C TYR A 53 3.29 -4.82 7.49
N ARG A 54 4.12 -5.19 8.47
CA ARG A 54 4.19 -6.56 8.99
C ARG A 54 3.51 -6.64 10.35
N CYS A 55 2.54 -7.54 10.45
CA CYS A 55 1.97 -8.02 11.70
C CYS A 55 2.62 -9.36 12.07
N SER A 56 2.88 -9.59 13.35
CA SER A 56 3.40 -10.88 13.86
C SER A 56 2.45 -12.04 13.53
N THR A 57 1.15 -11.78 13.67
CA THR A 57 0.06 -12.74 13.48
C THR A 57 -0.38 -12.83 12.02
N CYS A 58 -0.82 -11.72 11.41
CA CYS A 58 -1.36 -11.71 10.05
C CYS A 58 -0.31 -11.62 8.93
N LYS A 59 0.98 -11.56 9.28
CA LYS A 59 2.11 -11.39 8.34
C LYS A 59 2.00 -10.06 7.58
N LEU A 60 2.15 -10.05 6.27
CA LEU A 60 2.21 -8.84 5.48
C LEU A 60 0.80 -8.35 5.15
N LEU A 61 0.52 -7.07 5.44
CA LEU A 61 -0.78 -6.45 5.18
C LEU A 61 -0.60 -5.05 4.57
N PRO A 62 -1.53 -4.60 3.70
CA PRO A 62 -1.51 -3.23 3.18
C PRO A 62 -1.70 -2.19 4.29
N LEU A 63 -1.05 -1.03 4.15
CA LEU A 63 -1.11 0.06 5.13
C LEU A 63 -2.52 0.58 5.41
N TYR A 64 -3.44 0.51 4.45
CA TYR A 64 -4.81 0.95 4.67
C TYR A 64 -5.55 0.13 5.75
N ARG A 65 -5.04 -1.08 6.07
CA ARG A 65 -5.53 -1.92 7.18
C ARG A 65 -4.83 -1.64 8.50
N LEU A 66 -3.98 -0.61 8.59
CA LEU A 66 -3.35 -0.21 9.85
C LEU A 66 -4.33 0.67 10.61
N ASP A 67 -4.49 0.40 11.90
CA ASP A 67 -5.25 1.25 12.82
C ASP A 67 -4.27 2.20 13.53
N LEU A 68 -4.50 3.49 13.32
CA LEU A 68 -3.70 4.59 13.87
C LEU A 68 -4.47 5.47 14.84
N SER A 69 -5.59 4.99 15.40
CA SER A 69 -6.35 5.69 16.45
C SER A 69 -5.46 6.18 17.59
N HIS A 70 -4.40 5.41 17.89
CA HIS A 70 -3.32 5.83 18.77
C HIS A 70 -1.98 5.74 18.03
N ILE A 71 -1.47 6.87 17.52
CA ILE A 71 -0.23 6.94 16.73
C ILE A 71 0.97 6.26 17.43
N LYS A 72 1.07 6.36 18.76
CA LYS A 72 2.15 5.75 19.56
C LYS A 72 1.99 4.24 19.76
N ARG A 73 0.80 3.69 19.47
CA ARG A 73 0.41 2.28 19.69
C ARG A 73 -0.38 1.78 18.48
N ALA A 74 0.23 1.86 17.29
CA ALA A 74 -0.37 1.38 16.06
C ALA A 74 -0.79 -0.10 16.18
N ARG A 75 -1.98 -0.43 15.69
CA ARG A 75 -2.56 -1.77 15.74
C ARG A 75 -2.84 -2.31 14.36
N CYS A 76 -2.77 -3.63 14.23
CA CYS A 76 -3.25 -4.31 13.05
C CYS A 76 -4.79 -4.20 12.99
N GLY A 77 -5.34 -3.55 11.98
CA GLY A 77 -6.80 -3.44 11.80
C GLY A 77 -7.49 -4.75 11.47
N ARG A 78 -6.74 -5.85 11.24
CA ARG A 78 -7.30 -7.20 11.06
C ARG A 78 -7.39 -8.02 12.35
N CYS A 79 -6.40 -7.92 13.24
CA CYS A 79 -6.30 -8.78 14.44
C CYS A 79 -6.02 -8.05 15.75
N GLY A 80 -5.99 -6.71 15.76
CA GLY A 80 -5.79 -5.88 16.95
C GLY A 80 -4.38 -5.90 17.57
N HIS A 81 -3.49 -6.78 17.10
CA HIS A 81 -2.12 -6.89 17.62
C HIS A 81 -1.32 -5.60 17.42
N LEU A 82 -0.45 -5.30 18.38
CA LEU A 82 0.47 -4.17 18.28
C LEU A 82 1.44 -4.38 17.12
N VAL A 83 1.56 -3.34 16.29
CA VAL A 83 2.48 -3.31 15.15
C VAL A 83 3.62 -2.36 15.48
N SER A 84 4.86 -2.84 15.35
CA SER A 84 6.03 -1.98 15.43
C SER A 84 6.08 -1.09 14.18
N PHE A 85 5.56 0.13 14.31
CA PHE A 85 5.48 1.10 13.22
C PHE A 85 6.54 2.18 13.36
N THR A 86 7.79 1.82 13.05
CA THR A 86 8.95 2.71 13.17
C THR A 86 9.21 3.50 11.89
N SER A 87 9.81 4.68 12.01
CA SER A 87 10.32 5.47 10.88
C SER A 87 11.74 5.09 10.44
N ALA A 88 12.28 3.97 10.93
CA ALA A 88 13.63 3.50 10.60
C ALA A 88 13.70 2.91 9.18
N GLY A 89 14.88 3.01 8.56
CA GLY A 89 15.16 2.49 7.21
C GLY A 89 14.77 3.43 6.08
N LYS A 90 15.14 3.05 4.84
CA LYS A 90 15.02 3.86 3.62
C LYS A 90 13.60 4.40 3.39
N TYR A 91 12.59 3.55 3.58
CA TYR A 91 11.19 3.90 3.34
C TYR A 91 10.40 4.15 4.64
N GLY A 92 11.02 4.09 5.81
CA GLY A 92 10.30 4.17 7.09
C GLY A 92 9.56 5.49 7.28
N LYS A 93 10.21 6.62 6.96
CA LYS A 93 9.59 7.96 6.99
C LYS A 93 8.42 8.07 6.01
N MET A 94 8.61 7.64 4.76
CA MET A 94 7.58 7.68 3.73
C MET A 94 6.39 6.79 4.10
N ARG A 95 6.64 5.56 4.57
CA ARG A 95 5.61 4.63 5.03
C ARG A 95 4.75 5.24 6.13
N LYS A 96 5.38 5.95 7.07
CA LYS A 96 4.68 6.65 8.15
C LYS A 96 3.82 7.81 7.64
N LYS A 97 4.35 8.65 6.74
CA LYS A 97 3.57 9.71 6.07
C LYS A 97 2.37 9.12 5.33
N LEU A 98 2.60 8.08 4.53
CA LEU A 98 1.56 7.40 3.76
C LEU A 98 0.46 6.82 4.65
N ALA A 99 0.82 6.14 5.73
CA ALA A 99 -0.16 5.58 6.65
C ALA A 99 -1.01 6.67 7.33
N LEU A 100 -0.42 7.81 7.68
CA LEU A 100 -1.16 8.96 8.23
C LEU A 100 -2.12 9.56 7.19
N MET A 101 -1.67 9.75 5.94
CA MET A 101 -2.53 10.24 4.85
C MET A 101 -3.72 9.30 4.61
N LEU A 102 -3.51 7.99 4.71
CA LEU A 102 -4.58 6.99 4.57
C LEU A 102 -5.56 7.03 5.74
N TRP A 103 -5.04 7.16 6.97
CA TRP A 103 -5.87 7.26 8.16
C TRP A 103 -6.74 8.52 8.15
N GLN A 104 -6.15 9.67 7.83
CA GLN A 104 -6.87 10.95 7.72
C GLN A 104 -7.99 10.86 6.67
N ALA A 105 -7.68 10.33 5.48
CA ALA A 105 -8.68 10.17 4.43
C ALA A 105 -9.85 9.24 4.85
N ARG A 106 -9.61 8.24 5.70
CA ARG A 106 -10.68 7.40 6.26
C ARG A 106 -11.54 8.16 7.28
N CYS A 107 -10.92 8.97 8.13
CA CYS A 107 -11.65 9.76 9.13
C CYS A 107 -12.45 10.92 8.52
N GLU A 108 -11.91 11.57 7.48
CA GLU A 108 -12.56 12.68 6.78
C GLU A 108 -13.62 12.20 5.78
N GLY A 109 -13.43 11.02 5.19
CA GLY A 109 -14.25 10.53 4.08
C GLY A 109 -15.45 9.65 4.46
N GLY A 110 -15.64 9.30 5.73
CA GLY A 110 -16.79 8.48 6.17
C GLY A 110 -16.98 7.18 5.36
N ILE A 111 -15.89 6.43 5.13
CA ILE A 111 -15.91 5.08 4.53
C ILE A 111 -15.64 4.03 5.59
#